data_AF-D4N756-F1
#
_entry.id   AF-D4N756-F1
#
_cell.length_a   1.000
_cell.length_b   1.000
_cell.length_c   1.000
_cell.angle_alpha   90.00
_cell.angle_beta   90.00
_cell.angle_gamma   90.00
#
_symmetry.space_group_name_H-M   'P 1'
#
loop_
_entity.id
_entity.type
_entity.pdbx_description
1 polymer ?
#
loop_
_entity_poly.entity_id
_entity_poly.type
_entity_poly.pdbx_seq_one_letter_code
_entity_poly.pdbx_strand_id
1 'polypeptide(L)'
;MESVSKQDVIVIILKTAYKKRDYEQIYSKLQAHLTVSQFMKFIFELMKYDLLKLTIGQNSYVITPKGIQYLQIYDELTGQMQSGPARNSLIFEYCNQVFKLASFFKKRNKILENI
;
A
#
# COMPACT_ATOMS: atom_id res chain seq x y z
N MET A 1 -27.51 0.84 3.55
CA MET A 1 -26.15 1.37 3.85
C MET A 1 -25.21 0.19 3.70
N GLU A 2 -24.45 0.11 2.61
CA GLU A 2 -23.52 -1.00 2.39
C GLU A 2 -22.38 -0.90 3.41
N SER A 3 -22.07 -2.01 4.09
CA SER A 3 -20.96 -2.09 5.03
C SER A 3 -19.64 -2.04 4.27
N VAL A 4 -18.78 -1.07 4.59
CA VAL A 4 -17.43 -1.01 4.02
C VAL A 4 -16.61 -2.20 4.52
N SER A 5 -16.00 -2.95 3.61
CA SER A 5 -15.20 -4.12 3.97
C SER A 5 -13.88 -3.71 4.63
N LYS A 6 -13.27 -4.63 5.39
CA LYS A 6 -11.92 -4.41 5.98
C LYS A 6 -10.89 -4.06 4.90
N GLN A 7 -10.99 -4.68 3.73
CA GLN A 7 -10.08 -4.49 2.61
C GLN A 7 -10.24 -3.10 1.99
N ASP A 8 -11.47 -2.63 1.81
CA ASP A 8 -11.75 -1.30 1.27
C ASP A 8 -11.16 -0.19 2.16
N VAL A 9 -11.31 -0.33 3.49
CA VAL A 9 -10.68 0.59 4.45
C VAL A 9 -9.17 0.65 4.24
N ILE A 10 -8.51 -0.51 4.19
CA ILE A 10 -7.05 -0.60 4.00
C ILE A 10 -6.64 0.09 2.70
N VAL A 11 -7.33 -0.19 1.60
CA VAL A 11 -7.03 0.37 0.28
C VAL A 11 -7.22 1.88 0.26
N ILE A 12 -8.28 2.41 0.87
CA ILE A 12 -8.53 3.85 0.99
C ILE A 12 -7.41 4.54 1.75
N ILE A 13 -6.97 3.94 2.88
CA ILE A 13 -5.85 4.47 3.68
C ILE A 13 -4.58 4.52 2.82
N LEU A 14 -4.19 3.40 2.22
CA LEU A 14 -2.94 3.29 1.47
C LEU A 14 -2.95 4.21 0.22
N LYS A 15 -4.04 4.24 -0.57
CA LYS A 15 -4.18 5.12 -1.75
C LYS A 15 -4.14 6.60 -1.36
N THR A 16 -4.64 6.96 -0.18
CA THR A 16 -4.62 8.36 0.30
C THR A 16 -3.25 8.74 0.87
N ALA A 17 -2.59 7.84 1.60
CA ALA A 17 -1.22 8.01 2.09
C ALA A 17 -0.19 8.10 0.95
N TYR A 18 -0.40 7.41 -0.17
CA TYR A 18 0.44 7.54 -1.38
C TYR A 18 0.50 8.98 -1.89
N LYS A 19 -0.56 9.76 -1.70
CA LYS A 19 -0.62 11.19 -2.05
C LYS A 19 0.02 12.10 -0.99
N LYS A 20 0.76 11.55 -0.02
CA LYS A 20 1.40 12.25 1.11
C LYS A 20 0.42 13.13 1.91
N ARG A 21 -0.80 12.63 2.13
CA ARG A 21 -1.80 13.35 2.93
C ARG A 21 -1.60 13.11 4.42
N ASP A 22 -2.04 14.08 5.22
CA ASP A 22 -2.03 13.99 6.68
C ASP A 22 -3.11 13.02 7.20
N TYR A 23 -3.01 12.71 8.50
CA TYR A 23 -3.98 11.90 9.24
C TYR A 23 -5.44 12.35 9.02
N GLU A 24 -5.70 13.66 9.11
CA GLU A 24 -7.06 14.22 9.07
C GLU A 24 -7.72 14.01 7.70
N GLN A 25 -6.94 14.19 6.64
CA GLN A 25 -7.40 13.97 5.27
C GLN A 25 -7.66 12.50 4.96
N ILE A 26 -6.93 11.57 5.60
CA ILE A 26 -7.24 10.15 5.47
C ILE A 26 -8.50 9.81 6.26
N TYR A 27 -8.62 10.29 7.49
CA TYR A 27 -9.77 10.01 8.35
C TYR A 27 -11.07 10.60 7.80
N SER A 28 -11.05 11.80 7.22
CA SER A 28 -12.26 12.44 6.67
C SER A 28 -12.94 11.62 5.56
N LYS A 29 -12.21 10.75 4.86
CA LYS A 29 -12.78 9.81 3.87
C LYS A 29 -13.46 8.59 4.49
N LEU A 30 -13.15 8.28 5.74
CA LEU A 30 -13.59 7.08 6.44
C LEU A 30 -14.48 7.38 7.64
N GLN A 31 -14.61 8.65 8.03
CA GLN A 31 -15.36 9.08 9.22
C GLN A 31 -16.85 8.69 9.18
N ALA A 32 -17.43 8.50 7.99
CA ALA A 32 -18.80 8.03 7.83
C ALA A 32 -18.97 6.54 8.19
N HIS A 33 -17.87 5.78 8.27
CA HIS A 33 -17.86 4.34 8.46
C HIS A 33 -17.10 3.90 9.72
N LEU A 34 -16.16 4.73 10.20
CA LEU A 34 -15.27 4.39 11.30
C LEU A 34 -15.19 5.51 12.33
N THR A 35 -15.22 5.12 13.59
CA THR A 35 -14.76 5.99 14.69
C THR A 35 -13.25 6.21 14.60
N VAL A 36 -12.77 7.29 15.22
CA VAL A 36 -11.33 7.58 15.37
C VAL A 36 -10.57 6.39 15.96
N SER A 37 -11.13 5.73 16.98
CA SER A 37 -10.49 4.57 17.62
C SER A 37 -10.33 3.38 16.66
N GLN A 38 -11.38 3.07 15.88
CA GLN A 38 -11.31 2.01 14.86
C GLN A 38 -10.30 2.37 13.76
N PHE A 39 -10.31 3.61 13.30
CA PHE A 39 -9.35 4.10 12.32
C PHE A 39 -7.90 3.93 12.82
N MET A 40 -7.62 4.33 14.07
CA MET A 40 -6.29 4.18 14.66
C MET A 40 -5.85 2.72 14.76
N LYS A 41 -6.78 1.77 15.02
CA LYS A 41 -6.46 0.33 14.98
C LYS A 41 -5.95 -0.09 13.59
N PHE A 42 -6.57 0.37 12.52
CA PHE A 42 -6.08 0.12 11.16
C PHE A 42 -4.69 0.73 10.93
N ILE A 43 -4.47 1.98 11.35
CA ILE A 43 -3.16 2.63 11.21
C ILE A 43 -2.07 1.83 11.92
N PHE A 44 -2.30 1.43 13.18
CA PHE A 44 -1.32 0.62 13.93
C PHE A 44 -1.08 -0.75 13.29
N GLU A 45 -2.14 -1.41 12.80
CA GLU A 45 -2.01 -2.70 12.11
C GLU A 45 -1.18 -2.56 10.82
N LEU A 46 -1.45 -1.53 10.01
CA LEU A 46 -0.70 -1.26 8.77
C LEU A 46 0.76 -0.88 9.04
N MET A 47 1.03 -0.12 10.10
CA MET A 47 2.41 0.16 10.53
C MET A 47 3.12 -1.10 11.01
N LYS A 48 2.44 -1.94 11.80
CA LYS A 48 2.98 -3.23 12.26
C LYS A 48 3.40 -4.14 11.10
N TYR A 49 2.65 -4.13 10.01
CA TYR A 49 2.95 -4.91 8.81
C TYR A 49 3.90 -4.23 7.82
N ASP A 50 4.46 -3.06 8.18
CA ASP A 50 5.34 -2.25 7.33
C ASP A 50 4.67 -1.83 6.01
N LEU A 51 3.37 -1.54 6.04
CA LEU A 51 2.62 -1.00 4.88
C LEU A 51 2.53 0.53 4.92
N LEU A 52 2.63 1.13 6.11
CA LEU A 52 2.68 2.56 6.36
C LEU A 52 3.81 2.90 7.34
N LYS A 53 4.35 4.12 7.22
CA LYS A 53 5.25 4.72 8.19
C LYS A 53 4.79 6.13 8.54
N LEU A 54 4.95 6.49 9.81
CA LEU A 54 4.80 7.87 10.26
C LEU A 54 6.05 8.66 9.86
N THR A 55 5.87 9.84 9.28
CA THR A 55 7.00 10.74 9.01
C THR A 55 7.39 11.47 10.30
N ILE A 56 8.67 11.41 10.67
CA ILE A 56 9.15 12.09 11.89
C ILE A 56 8.95 13.59 11.72
N GLY A 57 8.29 14.23 12.70
CA GLY A 57 8.05 15.68 12.72
C GLY A 57 6.82 16.16 11.94
N GLN A 58 6.07 15.26 11.30
CA GLN A 58 4.81 15.58 10.62
C GLN A 58 3.76 14.52 10.96
N ASN A 59 2.53 14.91 11.33
CA ASN A 59 1.40 13.98 11.54
C ASN A 59 0.88 13.39 10.22
N SER A 60 1.80 12.97 9.36
CA SER A 60 1.57 12.46 8.01
C SER A 60 2.07 11.03 7.91
N TYR A 61 1.33 10.24 7.13
CA TYR A 61 1.68 8.86 6.86
C TYR A 61 2.17 8.72 5.43
N VAL A 62 3.28 8.01 5.28
CA VAL A 62 3.85 7.66 3.98
C VAL A 62 3.70 6.17 3.78
N ILE A 63 3.19 5.81 2.61
CA ILE A 63 3.12 4.42 2.19
C ILE A 63 4.53 3.88 1.94
N THR A 64 4.79 2.66 2.42
CA THR A 64 6.07 1.99 2.20
C THR A 64 6.11 1.33 0.82
N PRO A 65 7.29 0.88 0.34
CA PRO A 65 7.36 0.02 -0.84
C PRO A 65 6.44 -1.20 -0.71
N LYS A 66 6.40 -1.86 0.45
CA LYS A 66 5.52 -3.02 0.68
C LYS A 66 4.03 -2.65 0.63
N GLY A 67 3.64 -1.47 1.11
CA GLY A 67 2.29 -0.93 0.95
C GLY A 67 1.90 -0.70 -0.51
N ILE A 68 2.84 -0.20 -1.33
CA ILE A 68 2.63 -0.05 -2.78
C ILE A 68 2.43 -1.42 -3.44
N GLN A 69 3.24 -2.42 -3.07
CA GLN A 69 3.11 -3.79 -3.58
C GLN A 69 1.75 -4.40 -3.24
N TYR A 70 1.28 -4.20 -2.01
CA TYR A 70 -0.04 -4.64 -1.59
C TYR A 70 -1.14 -4.06 -2.47
N LEU A 71 -1.09 -2.74 -2.75
CA LEU A 71 -2.06 -2.09 -3.63
C LEU A 71 -2.02 -2.65 -5.06
N GLN A 72 -0.83 -2.94 -5.59
CA GLN A 72 -0.69 -3.52 -6.92
C GLN A 72 -1.35 -4.89 -7.02
N ILE A 73 -1.07 -5.78 -6.06
CA ILE A 73 -1.68 -7.11 -5.98
C ILE A 73 -3.21 -6.98 -5.82
N TYR A 74 -3.67 -6.04 -4.99
CA TYR A 74 -5.10 -5.80 -4.81
C TYR A 74 -5.78 -5.35 -6.11
N ASP A 75 -5.20 -4.38 -6.82
CA ASP A 75 -5.75 -3.86 -8.08
C ASP A 75 -5.73 -4.96 -9.17
N GLU A 76 -4.73 -5.85 -9.20
CA GLU A 76 -4.67 -7.01 -10.09
C GLU A 76 -5.78 -8.03 -9.78
N LEU A 77 -5.93 -8.41 -8.51
CA LEU A 77 -6.94 -9.39 -8.07
C LEU A 77 -8.37 -8.90 -8.24
N THR A 78 -8.60 -7.59 -8.19
CA THR A 78 -9.92 -6.97 -8.34
C THR A 78 -10.23 -6.53 -9.77
N GLY A 79 -9.31 -6.75 -10.72
CA GLY A 79 -9.46 -6.31 -12.10
C GLY A 79 -9.51 -4.79 -12.26
N GLN A 80 -9.05 -4.02 -11.26
CA GLN A 80 -9.04 -2.56 -11.24
C GLN A 80 -7.75 -1.94 -11.77
N MET A 81 -6.89 -2.71 -12.47
CA MET A 81 -5.77 -2.14 -13.22
C MET A 81 -6.29 -1.14 -14.26
N GLN A 82 -6.34 0.14 -13.89
CA GLN A 82 -6.55 1.23 -14.84
C GLN A 82 -5.31 1.30 -15.73
N SER A 83 -5.45 0.81 -16.96
CA SER A 83 -4.58 1.14 -18.08
C SER A 83 -4.64 2.65 -18.34
N GLY A 84 -3.79 3.43 -17.67
CA GLY A 84 -3.68 4.88 -17.83
C GLY A 84 -2.21 5.31 -17.86
N PRO A 85 -1.73 5.97 -18.94
CA PRO A 85 -0.33 6.36 -19.07
C PRO A 85 -0.03 7.66 -18.31
N ALA A 86 1.26 7.88 -18.03
CA ALA A 86 1.88 9.18 -17.70
C ALA A 86 1.71 9.74 -16.27
N ARG A 87 2.60 9.31 -15.36
CA ARG A 87 3.39 10.11 -14.38
C ARG A 87 3.96 9.25 -13.25
N ASN A 88 3.41 8.06 -13.04
CA ASN A 88 3.87 7.12 -12.00
C ASN A 88 5.02 6.20 -12.48
N SER A 89 5.53 6.38 -13.71
CA SER A 89 6.44 5.45 -14.39
C SER A 89 7.79 5.27 -13.69
N LEU A 90 8.33 6.29 -13.03
CA LEU A 90 9.68 6.19 -12.43
C LEU A 90 9.72 5.30 -11.18
N ILE A 91 8.70 5.40 -10.32
CA ILE A 91 8.59 4.52 -9.15
C ILE A 91 8.04 3.15 -9.58
N PHE A 92 7.14 3.14 -10.58
CA PHE A 92 6.61 1.92 -11.17
C PHE A 92 7.71 1.07 -11.80
N GLU A 93 8.64 1.65 -12.56
CA GLU A 93 9.82 0.97 -13.09
C GLU A 93 10.78 0.58 -11.97
N TYR A 94 11.04 1.44 -10.99
CA TYR A 94 11.95 1.10 -9.89
C TYR A 94 11.46 -0.11 -9.09
N CYS A 95 10.18 -0.13 -8.71
CA CYS A 95 9.58 -1.28 -8.03
C CYS A 95 9.62 -2.53 -8.93
N ASN A 96 9.24 -2.42 -10.21
CA ASN A 96 9.31 -3.55 -11.15
C ASN A 96 10.75 -4.05 -11.39
N GLN A 97 11.75 -3.17 -11.41
CA GLN A 97 13.16 -3.52 -11.56
C GLN A 97 13.67 -4.24 -10.31
N VAL A 98 13.33 -3.75 -9.11
CA VAL A 98 13.62 -4.42 -7.84
C VAL A 98 12.94 -5.80 -7.79
N PHE A 99 11.73 -5.93 -8.33
CA PHE A 99 11.03 -7.22 -8.43
C PHE A 99 11.66 -8.18 -9.43
N LYS A 100 12.04 -7.70 -10.62
CA LYS A 100 12.82 -8.52 -11.56
C LYS A 100 14.06 -9.06 -10.86
N LEU A 101 14.84 -8.20 -10.21
CA LEU A 101 16.01 -8.61 -9.43
C LEU A 101 15.68 -9.64 -8.36
N ALA A 102 14.68 -9.39 -7.50
CA ALA A 102 14.28 -10.31 -6.44
C ALA A 102 13.81 -11.68 -6.97
N SER A 103 13.09 -11.70 -8.10
CA SER A 103 12.67 -12.95 -8.77
C SER A 103 13.84 -13.71 -9.39
N PHE A 104 14.87 -13.01 -9.90
CA PHE A 104 16.11 -13.61 -10.38
C PHE A 104 16.93 -14.23 -9.24
N PHE A 105 17.02 -13.57 -8.09
CA PHE A 105 17.70 -14.14 -6.90
C PHE A 105 16.97 -15.39 -6.39
N LYS A 106 15.63 -15.36 -6.35
CA LYS A 106 14.81 -16.52 -5.96
C LYS A 106 14.97 -17.69 -6.93
N LYS A 107 15.11 -17.42 -8.25
CA LYS A 107 15.36 -18.44 -9.27
C LYS A 107 16.78 -19.03 -9.17
N ARG A 108 17.80 -18.23 -8.84
CA ARG A 108 19.18 -18.72 -8.66
C ARG A 108 19.35 -19.59 -7.41
N ASN A 109 18.73 -19.24 -6.28
CA ASN A 109 18.77 -20.09 -5.08
C ASN A 109 18.14 -21.46 -5.33
N LYS A 110 17.04 -21.52 -6.10
CA LYS A 110 16.39 -22.78 -6.46
C LYS A 110 17.22 -23.69 -7.38
N ILE A 111 18.19 -23.12 -8.12
CA ILE A 111 19.13 -23.89 -8.94
C ILE A 111 20.31 -24.38 -8.09
N LEU A 112 20.76 -23.57 -7.13
CA LEU A 112 21.85 -23.92 -6.22
C LEU A 112 21.46 -24.96 -5.15
N GLU A 113 20.18 -25.03 -4.76
CA GLU A 113 19.66 -26.08 -3.85
C GLU A 113 19.40 -27.43 -4.54
N ASN A 114 19.50 -27.48 -5.87
CA ASN A 114 19.24 -28.68 -6.69
C ASN A 114 20.54 -29.26 -7.33
N ILE A 115 21.71 -28.89 -6.83
CA ILE A 115 23.03 -29.46 -7.19
C ILE A 115 23.57 -30.16 -5.94
#